data_AF-A0A7S2FC30-F1
#
_entry.id   AF-A0A7S2FC30-F1
#
_cell.length_a   1.000
_cell.length_b   1.000
_cell.length_c   1.000
_cell.angle_alpha   90.00
_cell.angle_beta   90.00
_cell.angle_gamma   90.00
#
_symmetry.space_group_name_H-M   'P 1'
#
loop_
_entity.id
_entity.type
_entity.pdbx_description
1 polymer ?
#
loop_
_entity_poly.entity_id
_entity_poly.type
_entity_poly.pdbx_seq_one_letter_code
_entity_poly.pdbx_strand_id
1 'polypeptide(L)'
;VKSKRALIRTASHFGSLDGSAGVIVPTDERPFKRLYALQGILINALPHVAALNPRAHRLAKQTPIDIAKRQKKVLDGALLWRFVSLDLRDQTKLCLALGTTVEAVLRAMLEIDHSISLH
;
A
#
# COMPACT_ATOMS: atom_id res chain seq x y z
N VAL A 1 24.32 20.76 -13.86
CA VAL A 1 23.78 20.69 -12.48
C VAL A 1 22.28 20.96 -12.52
N LYS A 2 21.45 19.95 -12.75
CA LYS A 2 19.98 20.12 -12.77
C LYS A 2 19.48 20.11 -11.33
N SER A 3 19.09 21.29 -10.85
CA SER A 3 18.42 21.47 -9.56
C SER A 3 17.17 20.59 -9.52
N LYS A 4 17.20 19.53 -8.70
CA LYS A 4 16.00 18.78 -8.31
C LYS A 4 15.19 19.72 -7.42
N ARG A 5 14.29 20.52 -8.02
CA ARG A 5 13.16 21.06 -7.25
C ARG A 5 12.50 19.86 -6.57
N ALA A 6 12.54 19.83 -5.24
CA ALA A 6 11.79 18.86 -4.47
C ALA A 6 10.33 18.99 -4.91
N LEU A 7 9.81 17.99 -5.61
CA LEU A 7 8.40 17.92 -5.94
C LEU A 7 7.66 17.90 -4.60
N ILE A 8 6.88 18.94 -4.32
CA ILE A 8 5.98 18.97 -3.17
C ILE A 8 4.99 17.82 -3.40
N ARG A 9 5.07 16.78 -2.56
CA ARG A 9 4.13 15.66 -2.59
C ARG A 9 2.87 16.11 -1.87
N THR A 10 1.81 16.37 -2.61
CA THR A 10 0.49 16.68 -2.04
C THR A 10 -0.31 15.40 -1.87
N ALA A 11 -0.74 15.12 -0.63
CA ALA A 11 -1.69 14.06 -0.34
C ALA A 11 -3.13 14.52 -0.62
N SER A 12 -3.91 13.72 -1.35
CA SER A 12 -5.30 14.05 -1.70
C SER A 12 -6.25 13.39 -0.72
N HIS A 13 -6.86 14.20 0.15
CA HIS A 13 -7.88 13.75 1.10
C HIS A 13 -9.26 13.71 0.47
N PHE A 14 -10.09 12.74 0.86
CA PHE A 14 -11.46 12.61 0.39
C PHE A 14 -12.36 12.01 1.47
N GLY A 15 -13.65 12.35 1.41
CA GLY A 15 -14.71 11.71 2.19
C GLY A 15 -15.60 10.85 1.28
N SER A 16 -16.09 9.74 1.80
CA SER A 16 -17.03 8.85 1.14
C SER A 16 -18.44 9.08 1.67
N LEU A 17 -19.47 8.67 0.90
CA LEU A 17 -20.88 8.78 1.33
C LEU A 17 -21.23 7.92 2.55
N ASP A 18 -20.44 6.89 2.85
CA ASP A 18 -20.63 6.02 4.01
C ASP A 18 -20.00 6.58 5.30
N GLY A 19 -19.49 7.82 5.26
CA GLY A 19 -18.84 8.48 6.39
C GLY A 19 -17.37 8.11 6.57
N SER A 20 -16.78 7.31 5.68
CA SER A 20 -15.34 7.04 5.71
C SER A 20 -14.53 8.24 5.19
N ALA A 21 -13.38 8.50 5.81
CA ALA A 21 -12.37 9.43 5.32
C ALA A 21 -11.15 8.65 4.81
N GLY A 22 -10.57 9.12 3.70
CA GLY A 22 -9.44 8.47 3.06
C GLY A 22 -8.45 9.47 2.48
N VAL A 23 -7.27 8.96 2.15
CA VAL A 23 -6.17 9.74 1.55
C VAL A 23 -5.50 8.95 0.44
N ILE A 24 -5.14 9.64 -0.65
CA ILE A 24 -4.31 9.11 -1.73
C ILE A 24 -2.97 9.83 -1.69
N VAL A 25 -1.89 9.05 -1.56
CA VAL A 25 -0.53 9.57 -1.40
C VAL A 25 0.32 9.17 -2.61
N PRO A 26 0.88 10.13 -3.37
CA PRO A 26 1.84 9.82 -4.43
C PRO A 26 3.13 9.25 -3.81
N THR A 27 3.58 8.10 -4.32
CA THR A 27 4.74 7.38 -3.80
C THR A 27 5.78 7.15 -4.89
N ASP A 28 7.06 7.25 -4.55
CA ASP A 28 8.15 6.93 -5.47
C ASP A 28 8.15 5.46 -5.88
N GLU A 29 8.73 5.16 -7.05
CA GLU A 29 8.74 3.81 -7.61
C GLU A 29 9.43 2.78 -6.68
N ARG A 30 10.50 3.18 -5.98
CA ARG A 30 11.26 2.30 -5.09
C ARG A 30 10.43 1.82 -3.88
N PRO A 31 9.87 2.71 -3.03
CA PRO A 31 8.96 2.29 -1.96
C PRO A 31 7.71 1.60 -2.51
N PHE A 32 7.16 2.06 -3.64
CA PHE A 32 6.01 1.43 -4.28
C PHE A 32 6.25 -0.05 -4.61
N LYS A 33 7.34 -0.40 -5.31
CA LYS A 33 7.64 -1.79 -5.68
C LYS A 33 7.82 -2.69 -4.46
N ARG A 34 8.46 -2.19 -3.41
CA ARG A 34 8.67 -2.93 -2.15
C ARG A 34 7.34 -3.25 -1.48
N LEU A 35 6.49 -2.24 -1.30
CA LEU A 35 5.19 -2.38 -0.66
C LEU A 35 4.21 -3.19 -1.52
N TYR A 36 4.31 -3.09 -2.86
CA TYR A 36 3.53 -3.93 -3.77
C TYR A 36 3.86 -5.41 -3.61
N ALA A 37 5.15 -5.76 -3.48
CA ALA A 37 5.57 -7.13 -3.20
C ALA A 37 5.06 -7.61 -1.83
N LEU A 38 5.18 -6.77 -0.80
CA LEU A 38 4.64 -7.04 0.53
C LEU A 38 3.13 -7.31 0.49
N GLN A 39 2.35 -6.45 -0.19
CA GLN A 39 0.92 -6.63 -0.36
C GLN A 39 0.59 -8.00 -0.98
N GLY A 40 1.37 -8.42 -1.97
CA GLY A 40 1.23 -9.74 -2.59
C GLY A 40 1.36 -10.89 -1.60
N ILE A 41 2.36 -10.83 -0.71
CA ILE A 41 2.51 -11.83 0.35
C ILE A 41 1.39 -11.74 1.39
N LEU A 42 1.03 -10.55 1.85
CA LEU A 42 -0.01 -10.38 2.87
C LEU A 42 -1.38 -10.91 2.43
N ILE A 43 -1.70 -10.81 1.13
CA ILE A 43 -2.93 -11.40 0.56
C ILE A 43 -2.94 -12.91 0.76
N ASN A 44 -1.80 -13.59 0.63
CA ASN A 44 -1.74 -15.05 0.67
C ASN A 44 -1.42 -15.61 2.06
N ALA A 45 -0.66 -14.87 2.87
CA ALA A 45 -0.14 -15.34 4.15
C ALA A 45 -1.07 -15.07 5.33
N LEU A 46 -1.94 -14.06 5.24
CA LEU A 46 -2.82 -13.69 6.34
C LEU A 46 -4.25 -14.23 6.16
N PRO A 47 -4.92 -14.67 7.23
CA PRO A 47 -6.35 -14.92 7.17
C PRO A 47 -7.09 -13.60 6.94
N HIS A 48 -8.13 -13.64 6.11
CA HIS A 48 -9.00 -12.49 5.84
C HIS A 48 -10.41 -12.75 6.36
N VAL A 49 -11.06 -11.70 6.86
CA VAL A 49 -12.42 -11.79 7.38
C VAL A 49 -13.33 -12.35 6.28
N ALA A 50 -14.17 -13.33 6.65
CA ALA A 50 -15.07 -14.03 5.75
C ALA A 50 -14.39 -14.68 4.51
N ALA A 51 -13.09 -14.99 4.58
CA ALA A 51 -12.30 -15.55 3.48
C ALA A 51 -12.33 -14.70 2.18
N LEU A 52 -12.61 -13.40 2.30
CA LEU A 52 -12.65 -12.49 1.18
C LEU A 52 -11.25 -12.22 0.63
N ASN A 53 -11.13 -12.06 -0.69
CA ASN A 53 -9.88 -11.67 -1.33
C ASN A 53 -9.75 -10.13 -1.37
N PRO A 54 -8.83 -9.51 -0.61
CA PRO A 54 -8.68 -8.06 -0.59
C PRO A 54 -8.34 -7.49 -1.97
N ARG A 55 -7.54 -8.20 -2.78
CA ARG A 55 -7.17 -7.76 -4.13
C ARG A 55 -8.37 -7.68 -5.04
N ALA A 56 -9.24 -8.69 -5.01
CA ALA A 56 -10.44 -8.72 -5.84
C ALA A 56 -11.42 -7.62 -5.40
N HIS A 57 -11.54 -7.39 -4.09
CA HIS A 57 -12.39 -6.33 -3.55
C HIS A 57 -12.01 -4.92 -4.04
N ARG A 58 -10.72 -4.64 -4.24
CA ARG A 58 -10.20 -3.35 -4.71
C ARG A 58 -10.25 -3.14 -6.22
N LEU A 59 -10.63 -4.14 -7.01
CA LEU A 59 -10.75 -3.97 -8.46
C LEU A 59 -11.96 -3.12 -8.81
N ALA A 60 -11.79 -2.23 -9.79
CA ALA A 60 -12.88 -1.43 -10.31
C ALA A 60 -14.00 -2.33 -10.83
N LYS A 61 -15.21 -2.15 -10.32
CA LYS A 61 -16.43 -2.86 -10.71
C LYS A 61 -17.10 -2.09 -11.85
N GLN A 62 -16.45 -2.04 -13.00
CA GLN A 62 -16.98 -1.38 -14.20
C GLN A 62 -17.65 -2.40 -15.13
N THR A 63 -18.73 -1.97 -15.79
CA THR A 63 -19.41 -2.74 -16.84
C THR A 63 -19.48 -1.85 -18.09
N PRO A 64 -18.90 -2.26 -19.25
CA PRO A 64 -18.13 -3.48 -19.47
C PRO A 64 -16.75 -3.45 -18.78
N ILE A 65 -16.22 -4.63 -18.49
CA ILE A 65 -14.91 -4.78 -17.84
C ILE A 65 -13.81 -4.49 -18.87
N ASP A 66 -13.25 -3.30 -18.83
CA ASP A 66 -12.05 -2.96 -19.60
C ASP A 66 -10.81 -3.55 -18.90
N ILE A 67 -10.40 -4.75 -19.35
CA ILE A 67 -9.27 -5.50 -18.77
C ILE A 67 -7.96 -4.70 -18.89
N ALA A 68 -7.82 -3.86 -19.93
CA ALA A 68 -6.63 -3.01 -20.13
C ALA A 68 -6.52 -1.89 -19.09
N LYS A 69 -7.63 -1.49 -18.46
CA LYS A 69 -7.68 -0.49 -17.39
C LYS A 69 -7.51 -1.06 -15.98
N ARG A 70 -7.23 -2.36 -15.82
CA ARG A 70 -6.78 -2.93 -14.52
C ARG A 70 -5.35 -2.46 -14.20
N GLN A 71 -5.15 -1.16 -14.05
CA GLN A 71 -3.88 -0.62 -13.60
C GLN A 71 -3.68 -0.96 -12.13
N LYS A 72 -2.80 -1.92 -11.86
CA LYS A 72 -2.35 -2.35 -10.52
C LYS A 72 -1.37 -1.32 -9.92
N LYS A 73 -1.71 -0.04 -9.98
CA LYS A 73 -0.83 1.08 -9.58
C LYS A 73 -1.23 1.75 -8.27
N VAL A 74 -2.16 1.13 -7.53
CA VAL A 74 -2.60 1.61 -6.21
C VAL A 74 -2.30 0.52 -5.18
N LEU A 75 -1.67 0.94 -4.08
CA LEU A 75 -1.41 0.09 -2.93
C LEU A 75 -2.61 0.15 -1.97
N ASP A 76 -2.96 -0.98 -1.37
CA ASP A 76 -4.01 -1.05 -0.35
C ASP A 76 -3.41 -0.76 1.03
N GLY A 77 -3.50 0.51 1.46
CA GLY A 77 -2.97 0.95 2.75
C GLY A 77 -3.57 0.20 3.94
N ALA A 78 -4.85 -0.16 3.89
CA ALA A 78 -5.50 -0.90 4.99
C ALA A 78 -4.94 -2.31 5.14
N LEU A 79 -4.63 -2.98 4.03
CA LEU A 79 -3.98 -4.29 4.05
C LEU A 79 -2.51 -4.16 4.48
N LEU A 80 -1.79 -3.17 3.96
CA LEU A 80 -0.39 -2.93 4.29
C LEU A 80 -0.19 -2.67 5.78
N TRP A 81 -1.04 -1.86 6.41
CA TRP A 81 -0.93 -1.55 7.84
C TRP A 81 -1.07 -2.77 8.76
N ARG A 82 -1.70 -3.85 8.30
CA ARG A 82 -1.74 -5.12 9.07
C ARG A 82 -0.34 -5.69 9.33
N PHE A 83 0.63 -5.44 8.46
CA PHE A 83 2.02 -5.88 8.68
C PHE A 83 2.59 -5.32 9.99
N VAL A 84 2.30 -4.05 10.29
CA VAL A 84 2.79 -3.38 11.50
C VAL A 84 2.19 -3.99 12.77
N SER A 85 0.97 -4.52 12.68
CA SER A 85 0.31 -5.22 13.79
C SER A 85 0.77 -6.66 14.00
N LEU A 86 1.59 -7.23 13.11
CA LEU A 86 2.16 -8.57 13.29
C LEU A 86 3.28 -8.56 14.33
N ASP A 87 3.54 -9.71 14.94
CA ASP A 87 4.71 -9.88 15.80
C ASP A 87 6.02 -9.82 14.98
N LEU A 88 7.14 -9.54 15.65
CA LEU A 88 8.44 -9.42 14.99
C LEU A 88 8.85 -10.72 14.26
N ARG A 89 8.44 -11.87 14.81
CA ARG A 89 8.75 -13.18 14.24
C ARG A 89 8.11 -13.33 12.86
N ASP A 90 6.83 -13.04 12.74
CA ASP A 90 6.09 -13.16 11.49
C ASP A 90 6.49 -12.06 10.51
N GLN A 91 6.71 -10.82 10.98
CA GLN A 91 7.29 -9.77 10.13
C GLN A 91 8.61 -10.24 9.50
N THR A 92 9.51 -10.81 10.31
CA THR A 92 10.81 -11.30 9.83
C THR A 92 10.66 -12.43 8.82
N LYS A 93 9.78 -13.42 9.08
CA LYS A 93 9.52 -14.52 8.13
C LYS A 93 9.01 -14.00 6.78
N LEU A 94 8.04 -13.09 6.79
CA LEU A 94 7.47 -12.54 5.56
C LEU A 94 8.51 -11.70 4.79
N CYS A 95 9.31 -10.90 5.50
CA CYS A 95 10.39 -10.13 4.89
C CYS A 95 11.49 -11.02 4.30
N LEU A 96 11.86 -12.12 4.97
CA LEU A 96 12.81 -13.09 4.44
C LEU A 96 12.32 -13.71 3.13
N ALA A 97 11.04 -14.09 3.06
CA ALA A 97 10.42 -14.62 1.84
C ALA A 97 10.41 -13.60 0.67
N LEU A 98 10.41 -12.31 0.98
CA LEU A 98 10.48 -11.20 0.00
C LEU A 98 11.91 -10.83 -0.41
N GLY A 99 12.94 -11.32 0.31
CA GLY A 99 14.31 -10.83 0.15
C GLY A 99 14.49 -9.37 0.61
N THR A 100 13.76 -8.94 1.64
CA THR A 100 13.86 -7.60 2.25
C THR A 100 14.11 -7.70 3.76
N THR A 101 14.46 -6.58 4.38
CA THR A 101 14.47 -6.43 5.84
C THR A 101 13.16 -5.81 6.33
N VAL A 102 12.80 -6.09 7.60
CA VAL A 102 11.68 -5.44 8.30
C VAL A 102 11.89 -3.93 8.34
N GLU A 103 13.10 -3.48 8.67
CA GLU A 103 13.47 -2.07 8.69
C GLU A 103 13.18 -1.36 7.36
N ALA A 104 13.57 -1.97 6.22
CA ALA A 104 13.35 -1.36 4.92
C ALA A 104 11.86 -1.25 4.55
N VAL A 105 11.03 -2.19 5.02
CA VAL A 105 9.57 -2.15 4.86
C VAL A 105 8.96 -1.06 5.74
N LEU A 106 9.30 -1.05 7.04
CA LEU A 106 8.79 -0.05 7.99
C LEU A 106 9.21 1.36 7.59
N ARG A 107 10.44 1.55 7.10
CA ARG A 107 10.91 2.84 6.56
C ARG A 107 10.08 3.31 5.36
N ALA A 108 9.71 2.39 4.46
CA ALA A 108 8.84 2.73 3.33
C ALA A 108 7.42 3.09 3.76
N MET A 109 6.89 2.44 4.81
CA MET A 109 5.60 2.78 5.40
C MET A 109 5.63 4.13 6.11
N LEU A 110 6.71 4.41 6.86
CA LEU A 110 6.89 5.68 7.55
C LEU A 110 7.07 6.86 6.58
N GLU A 111 7.67 6.64 5.41
CA GLU A 111 7.72 7.67 4.36
C GLU A 111 6.31 8.05 3.87
N ILE A 112 5.41 7.07 3.74
CA ILE A 112 4.01 7.31 3.35
C ILE A 112 3.27 8.03 4.48
N ASP A 113 3.43 7.57 5.72
CA ASP A 113 2.77 8.19 6.89
C ASP A 113 3.17 9.66 7.07
N HIS A 114 4.48 9.95 6.94
CA HIS A 114 4.98 11.32 7.01
C HIS A 114 4.42 12.20 5.89
N SER A 115 4.19 11.66 4.70
CA SER A 115 3.59 12.41 3.60
C SER A 115 2.09 12.66 3.75
N ILE A 116 1.41 11.92 4.64
CA ILE A 116 0.03 12.21 5.06
C ILE A 116 0.04 13.34 6.10
N SER A 117 0.88 13.25 7.13
CA SER A 117 0.88 14.17 8.28
C SER A 117 1.32 15.61 7.98
N LEU A 118 1.95 15.86 6.83
CA LEU A 118 2.43 17.20 6.46
C LEU A 118 1.32 18.15 5.97
N HIS A 119 0.07 17.70 5.95
CA HIS A 119 -1.12 18.45 5.51
C HIS A 119 -2.35 18.10 6.35
#